data_AF-A0A922S539-F1
#
_entry.id   AF-A0A922S539-F1
#
_cell.length_a   1.000
_cell.length_b   1.000
_cell.length_c   1.000
_cell.angle_alpha   90.00
_cell.angle_beta   90.00
_cell.angle_gamma   90.00
#
_symmetry.space_group_name_H-M   'P 1'
#
loop_
_entity.id
_entity.type
_entity.pdbx_description
1 polymer ?
#
loop_
_entity_poly.entity_id
_entity_poly.type
_entity_poly.pdbx_seq_one_letter_code
_entity_poly.pdbx_strand_id
1 'polypeptide(L)'
;MVKPKCDSSGLAIKTGGIRFQKTKGQHILKNPLVITTMVEKSGIKSTDSLLEIGSGTGNLTVKLLEKGRKVYAFEIDPRMVSELQKRVQTSPHRTKLEILVGDAIKAKSWPKFDLCVANLPYKISSPFIQRLISAGRGFRAAVVMLQKEFADRLTAKPGDKLYCRLSASAQFHFKIEQLMKVETCLSYFRPINYSHPTTLL
;
A
#
# COMPACT_ATOMS: atom_id res chain seq x y z
N MET A 1 -15.51 17.01 53.34
CA MET A 1 -15.72 16.51 51.96
C MET A 1 -14.37 16.40 51.26
N VAL A 2 -13.81 15.19 51.22
CA VAL A 2 -12.51 14.87 50.62
C VAL A 2 -12.77 14.07 49.34
N LYS A 3 -12.25 14.53 48.20
CA LYS A 3 -12.40 13.82 46.90
C LYS A 3 -11.60 12.50 46.92
N PRO A 4 -12.15 11.38 46.42
CA PRO A 4 -11.39 10.13 46.35
C PRO A 4 -10.36 10.19 45.21
N LYS A 5 -9.15 9.69 45.49
CA LYS A 5 -8.09 9.43 44.50
C LYS A 5 -8.49 8.22 43.67
N CYS A 6 -8.44 8.35 42.34
CA CYS A 6 -8.67 7.24 41.41
C CYS A 6 -7.32 6.59 41.10
N ASP A 7 -7.14 5.37 41.61
CA ASP A 7 -5.93 4.57 41.39
C ASP A 7 -5.82 4.15 39.92
N SER A 8 -4.70 4.54 39.32
CA SER A 8 -4.29 4.18 37.97
C SER A 8 -3.89 2.71 37.91
N SER A 9 -4.85 1.82 37.67
CA SER A 9 -4.59 0.45 37.22
C SER A 9 -5.37 0.18 35.93
N GLY A 10 -4.90 0.82 34.85
CA GLY A 10 -5.36 0.52 33.50
C GLY A 10 -4.93 -0.89 33.09
N LEU A 11 -5.89 -1.81 33.08
CA LEU A 11 -5.78 -3.19 32.62
C LEU A 11 -5.21 -3.21 31.19
N ALA A 12 -3.94 -3.56 31.06
CA ALA A 12 -3.26 -3.67 29.77
C ALA A 12 -3.73 -4.92 29.03
N ILE A 13 -4.60 -4.75 28.04
CA ILE A 13 -4.91 -5.79 27.05
C ILE A 13 -3.65 -6.01 26.20
N LYS A 14 -2.90 -7.08 26.53
CA LYS A 14 -1.77 -7.58 25.73
C LYS A 14 -2.30 -8.34 24.52
N THR A 15 -2.40 -7.67 23.38
CA THR A 15 -2.51 -8.33 22.07
C THR A 15 -1.27 -7.99 21.26
N GLY A 16 -0.31 -8.92 21.19
CA GLY A 16 0.75 -9.02 20.17
C GLY A 16 1.32 -7.73 19.57
N GLY A 17 1.69 -6.75 20.41
CA GLY A 17 2.04 -5.41 19.94
C GLY A 17 3.38 -5.36 19.20
N ILE A 18 3.37 -5.57 17.88
CA ILE A 18 4.49 -5.16 17.04
C ILE A 18 4.62 -3.64 17.17
N ARG A 19 5.71 -3.18 17.77
CA ARG A 19 6.01 -1.75 17.89
C ARG A 19 6.39 -1.22 16.51
N PHE A 20 5.42 -0.63 15.82
CA PHE A 20 5.62 0.00 14.52
C PHE A 20 6.70 1.08 14.61
N GLN A 21 7.72 0.97 13.75
CA GLN A 21 8.75 1.99 13.65
C GLN A 21 8.22 3.18 12.85
N LYS A 22 7.77 4.22 13.56
CA LYS A 22 7.33 5.50 12.96
C LYS A 22 8.36 6.08 11.97
N THR A 23 9.65 5.76 12.13
CA THR A 23 10.76 6.21 11.28
C THR A 23 10.70 5.69 9.83
N LYS A 24 10.01 4.57 9.58
CA LYS A 24 9.85 3.98 8.23
C LYS A 24 8.66 4.54 7.44
N GLY A 25 7.86 5.45 8.01
CA GLY A 25 6.70 6.04 7.32
C GLY A 25 5.59 5.04 7.00
N GLN A 26 5.49 3.95 7.78
CA GLN A 26 4.48 2.90 7.60
C GLN A 26 3.08 3.44 7.95
N HIS A 27 2.30 3.81 6.94
CA HIS A 27 0.85 4.01 7.08
C HIS A 27 0.15 2.70 6.79
N ILE A 28 -0.23 1.96 7.84
CA ILE A 28 -1.03 0.75 7.67
C ILE A 28 -2.41 1.18 7.18
N LEU A 29 -2.78 0.68 6.00
CA LEU A 29 -4.14 0.77 5.50
C LEU A 29 -5.04 -0.07 6.42
N LYS A 30 -5.68 0.60 7.37
CA LYS A 30 -6.61 -0.01 8.33
C LYS A 30 -8.07 0.16 7.92
N ASN A 31 -8.37 1.13 7.06
CA ASN A 31 -9.74 1.38 6.63
C ASN A 31 -10.16 0.30 5.62
N PRO A 32 -11.06 -0.64 6.00
CA PRO A 32 -11.47 -1.71 5.11
C PRO A 32 -12.19 -1.19 3.86
N LEU A 33 -12.89 -0.05 3.95
CA LEU A 33 -13.58 0.54 2.80
C LEU A 33 -12.59 0.95 1.71
N VAL A 34 -11.48 1.59 2.08
CA VAL A 34 -10.44 2.00 1.11
C VAL A 34 -9.81 0.78 0.44
N ILE A 35 -9.56 -0.29 1.21
CA ILE A 35 -9.03 -1.56 0.66
C ILE A 35 -10.02 -2.16 -0.34
N THR A 36 -11.30 -2.27 0.04
CA THR A 36 -12.35 -2.81 -0.83
C THR A 36 -12.45 -1.99 -2.12
N THR A 37 -12.51 -0.66 -2.02
CA THR A 37 -12.58 0.23 -3.19
C THR A 37 -11.34 0.10 -4.07
N MET A 38 -10.14 -0.03 -3.50
CA MET A 38 -8.91 -0.25 -4.27
C MET A 38 -8.96 -1.58 -5.04
N VAL A 39 -9.42 -2.65 -4.40
CA VAL A 39 -9.55 -3.97 -5.01
C VAL A 39 -10.68 -4.01 -6.05
N GLU A 40 -11.73 -3.21 -5.91
CA GLU A 40 -12.80 -3.07 -6.90
C GLU A 40 -12.35 -2.26 -8.12
N LYS A 41 -11.76 -1.08 -7.90
CA LYS A 41 -11.33 -0.18 -8.97
C LYS A 41 -10.13 -0.72 -9.76
N SER A 42 -9.37 -1.64 -9.18
CA SER A 42 -8.23 -2.27 -9.85
C SER A 42 -8.59 -3.23 -10.98
N GLY A 43 -9.86 -3.60 -11.14
CA GLY A 43 -10.32 -4.38 -12.29
C GLY A 43 -9.62 -5.75 -12.41
N ILE A 44 -9.32 -6.36 -11.26
CA ILE A 44 -8.69 -7.68 -11.15
C ILE A 44 -9.54 -8.73 -11.84
N LYS A 45 -8.91 -9.52 -12.71
CA LYS A 45 -9.51 -10.73 -13.30
C LYS A 45 -9.04 -11.96 -12.52
N SER A 46 -9.85 -13.01 -12.52
CA SER A 46 -9.53 -14.28 -11.86
C SER A 46 -8.29 -14.99 -12.44
N THR A 47 -7.89 -14.63 -13.66
CA THR A 47 -6.69 -15.13 -14.34
C THR A 47 -5.42 -14.37 -13.98
N ASP A 48 -5.55 -13.19 -13.38
CA ASP A 48 -4.43 -12.26 -13.20
C ASP A 48 -3.45 -12.75 -12.13
N SER A 49 -2.19 -12.50 -12.41
CA SER A 49 -1.09 -12.59 -11.46
C SER A 49 -0.86 -11.19 -10.87
N LEU A 50 -0.99 -11.06 -9.56
CA LEU A 50 -0.99 -9.78 -8.86
C LEU A 50 0.36 -9.56 -8.19
N LEU A 51 0.87 -8.33 -8.27
CA LEU A 51 2.03 -7.88 -7.52
C LEU A 51 1.59 -6.89 -6.45
N GLU A 52 1.90 -7.20 -5.19
CA GLU A 52 1.67 -6.31 -4.06
C GLU A 52 3.01 -5.81 -3.51
N ILE A 53 3.17 -4.50 -3.36
CA ILE A 53 4.34 -3.90 -2.74
C ILE A 53 3.97 -3.35 -1.36
N GLY A 54 4.63 -3.85 -0.32
CA GLY A 54 4.39 -3.47 1.06
C GLY A 54 3.15 -4.14 1.65
N SER A 55 3.13 -5.47 1.67
CA SER A 55 1.97 -6.23 2.17
C SER A 55 1.65 -5.98 3.65
N GLY A 56 2.64 -5.56 4.44
CA GLY A 56 2.47 -5.32 5.87
C GLY A 56 1.86 -6.53 6.57
N THR A 57 0.79 -6.32 7.34
CA THR A 57 0.06 -7.40 8.04
C THR A 57 -0.95 -8.14 7.17
N GLY A 58 -1.04 -7.83 5.86
CA GLY A 58 -1.84 -8.59 4.91
C GLY A 58 -3.31 -8.20 4.75
N ASN A 59 -3.72 -7.01 5.20
CA ASN A 59 -5.12 -6.58 5.03
C ASN A 59 -5.54 -6.51 3.54
N LEU A 60 -4.64 -6.00 2.69
CA LEU A 60 -4.85 -5.95 1.24
C LEU A 60 -4.58 -7.32 0.60
N THR A 61 -3.48 -7.98 0.97
CA THR A 61 -3.10 -9.32 0.47
C THR A 61 -4.25 -10.33 0.52
N VAL A 62 -4.98 -10.42 1.65
CA VAL A 62 -6.10 -11.38 1.79
C VAL A 62 -7.19 -11.10 0.75
N LYS A 63 -7.49 -9.83 0.47
CA LYS A 63 -8.49 -9.44 -0.55
C LYS A 63 -8.01 -9.66 -1.97
N LEU A 64 -6.71 -9.53 -2.22
CA LEU A 64 -6.12 -9.87 -3.52
C LEU A 64 -6.15 -11.38 -3.77
N LEU A 65 -5.92 -12.21 -2.74
CA LEU A 65 -5.95 -13.67 -2.83
C LEU A 65 -7.34 -14.24 -3.14
N GLU A 66 -8.40 -13.58 -2.66
CA GLU A 66 -9.80 -13.92 -2.97
C GLU A 66 -10.09 -13.74 -4.48
N LYS A 67 -9.52 -12.71 -5.13
CA LYS A 67 -9.86 -12.36 -6.52
C LYS A 67 -8.87 -12.85 -7.58
N GLY A 68 -7.57 -12.89 -7.27
CA GLY A 68 -6.52 -13.20 -8.23
C GLY A 68 -6.22 -14.71 -8.38
N ARG A 69 -5.46 -15.04 -9.43
CA ARG A 69 -4.92 -16.38 -9.67
C ARG A 69 -3.71 -16.65 -8.77
N LYS A 70 -2.80 -15.68 -8.70
CA LYS A 70 -1.55 -15.73 -7.93
C LYS A 70 -1.22 -14.34 -7.41
N VAL A 71 -0.68 -14.25 -6.19
CA VAL A 71 -0.28 -12.98 -5.57
C VAL A 71 1.17 -13.08 -5.14
N TYR A 72 2.00 -12.16 -5.63
CA TYR A 72 3.37 -11.95 -5.20
C TYR A 72 3.41 -10.75 -4.27
N ALA A 73 3.77 -10.96 -3.01
CA ALA A 73 3.77 -9.92 -1.99
C ALA A 73 5.19 -9.58 -1.55
N PHE A 74 5.65 -8.36 -1.83
CA PHE A 74 6.93 -7.86 -1.32
C PHE A 74 6.76 -7.22 0.06
N GLU A 75 7.66 -7.58 0.97
CA GLU A 75 7.77 -6.91 2.28
C GLU A 75 9.22 -6.89 2.75
N ILE A 76 9.65 -5.74 3.25
CA ILE A 76 11.02 -5.52 3.73
C ILE A 76 11.18 -5.93 5.20
N ASP A 77 10.11 -5.85 5.99
CA ASP A 77 10.14 -6.19 7.41
C ASP A 77 9.80 -7.67 7.64
N PRO A 78 10.76 -8.51 8.03
CA PRO A 78 10.52 -9.94 8.24
C PRO A 78 9.52 -10.21 9.38
N ARG A 79 9.30 -9.26 10.30
CA ARG A 79 8.30 -9.40 11.36
C ARG A 79 6.88 -9.33 10.78
N MET A 80 6.68 -8.46 9.80
CA MET A 80 5.39 -8.34 9.09
C MET A 80 5.15 -9.55 8.19
N VAL A 81 6.20 -10.08 7.55
CA VAL A 81 6.14 -11.33 6.80
C VAL A 81 5.63 -12.49 7.67
N SER A 82 6.19 -12.64 8.88
CA SER A 82 5.74 -13.68 9.82
C SER A 82 4.27 -13.51 10.21
N GLU A 83 3.80 -12.27 10.39
CA GLU A 83 2.40 -11.99 10.71
C GLU A 83 1.48 -12.28 9.52
N LEU A 84 1.86 -11.88 8.31
CA LEU A 84 1.15 -12.20 7.07
C LEU A 84 1.05 -13.72 6.88
N GLN A 85 2.13 -14.46 7.10
CA GLN A 85 2.13 -15.91 6.99
C GLN A 85 1.13 -16.54 7.96
N LYS A 86 1.15 -16.16 9.24
CA LYS A 86 0.17 -16.63 10.24
C LYS A 86 -1.26 -16.32 9.83
N ARG A 87 -1.49 -15.12 9.30
CA ARG A 87 -2.82 -14.68 8.87
C ARG A 87 -3.36 -15.46 7.68
N VAL A 88 -2.48 -15.79 6.73
CA VAL A 88 -2.86 -16.50 5.49
C VAL A 88 -2.87 -18.02 5.70
N GLN A 89 -2.25 -18.56 6.75
CA GLN A 89 -2.25 -19.99 7.05
C GLN A 89 -3.66 -20.61 7.12
N THR A 90 -4.64 -19.86 7.64
CA THR A 90 -6.04 -20.29 7.76
C THR A 90 -6.87 -20.00 6.50
N SER A 91 -6.30 -19.30 5.50
CA SER A 91 -7.00 -18.96 4.27
C SER A 91 -7.01 -20.15 3.29
N PRO A 92 -8.15 -20.43 2.62
CA PRO A 92 -8.21 -21.45 1.56
C PRO A 92 -7.34 -21.08 0.35
N HIS A 93 -6.94 -19.81 0.21
CA HIS A 93 -6.19 -19.29 -0.92
C HIS A 93 -4.68 -19.21 -0.68
N ARG A 94 -4.18 -19.77 0.43
CA ARG A 94 -2.75 -19.69 0.81
C ARG A 94 -1.78 -20.16 -0.27
N THR A 95 -2.17 -21.16 -1.07
CA THR A 95 -1.34 -21.72 -2.16
C THR A 95 -1.12 -20.74 -3.30
N LYS A 96 -1.96 -19.70 -3.40
CA LYS A 96 -1.82 -18.63 -4.40
C LYS A 96 -0.81 -17.55 -3.97
N LEU A 97 -0.38 -17.53 -2.71
CA LEU A 97 0.50 -16.50 -2.17
C LEU A 97 1.97 -16.90 -2.27
N GLU A 98 2.78 -15.98 -2.79
CA GLU A 98 4.24 -16.06 -2.73
C GLU A 98 4.78 -14.78 -2.09
N ILE A 99 5.47 -14.91 -0.95
CA ILE A 99 6.01 -13.76 -0.21
C ILE A 99 7.49 -13.59 -0.57
N LEU A 100 7.84 -12.41 -1.05
CA LEU A 100 9.18 -12.02 -1.46
C LEU A 100 9.75 -11.07 -0.40
N VAL A 101 10.66 -11.59 0.43
CA VAL A 101 11.26 -10.81 1.52
C VAL A 101 12.37 -9.93 0.96
N GLY A 102 12.19 -8.61 1.02
CA GLY A 102 13.19 -7.65 0.57
C GLY A 102 12.61 -6.33 0.04
N ASP A 103 13.52 -5.47 -0.41
CA ASP A 103 13.18 -4.19 -1.03
C ASP A 103 12.81 -4.41 -2.50
N ALA A 104 11.54 -4.17 -2.84
CA ALA A 104 11.03 -4.31 -4.20
C ALA A 104 11.75 -3.41 -5.22
N ILE A 105 12.26 -2.25 -4.80
CA ILE A 105 12.96 -1.33 -5.71
C ILE A 105 14.32 -1.90 -6.10
N LYS A 106 15.01 -2.54 -5.15
CA LYS A 106 16.36 -3.10 -5.33
C LYS A 106 16.34 -4.54 -5.86
N ALA A 107 15.17 -5.17 -5.93
CA ALA A 107 15.02 -6.50 -6.48
C ALA A 107 15.53 -6.54 -7.94
N LYS A 108 16.40 -7.51 -8.24
CA LYS A 108 17.00 -7.68 -9.58
C LYS A 108 15.93 -7.84 -10.66
N SER A 109 14.92 -8.66 -10.38
CA SER A 109 13.77 -8.87 -11.24
C SER A 109 12.50 -8.91 -10.40
N TRP A 110 11.39 -8.50 -11.02
CA TRP A 110 10.06 -8.79 -10.53
C TRP A 110 9.53 -10.07 -11.20
N PRO A 111 8.72 -10.87 -10.50
CA PRO A 111 7.99 -11.95 -11.14
C PRO A 111 7.10 -11.38 -12.25
N LYS A 112 6.69 -12.20 -13.22
CA LYS A 112 5.70 -11.74 -14.22
C LYS A 112 4.36 -11.52 -13.51
N PHE A 113 3.81 -10.33 -13.66
CA PHE A 113 2.53 -9.92 -13.10
C PHE A 113 1.70 -9.17 -14.15
N ASP A 114 0.39 -9.29 -14.02
CA ASP A 114 -0.58 -8.62 -14.90
C ASP A 114 -1.05 -7.30 -14.29
N LEU A 115 -1.11 -7.23 -12.95
CA LEU A 115 -1.59 -6.05 -12.23
C LEU A 115 -0.76 -5.81 -10.96
N CYS A 116 -0.34 -4.57 -10.74
CA CYS A 116 0.28 -4.18 -9.49
C CYS A 116 -0.73 -3.44 -8.60
N VAL A 117 -0.80 -3.77 -7.32
CA VAL A 117 -1.63 -3.07 -6.33
C VAL A 117 -0.76 -2.73 -5.13
N ALA A 118 -0.54 -1.45 -4.83
CA ALA A 118 0.41 -1.06 -3.79
C ALA A 118 -0.04 0.12 -2.94
N ASN A 119 0.21 0.02 -1.63
CA ASN A 119 0.10 1.13 -0.69
C ASN A 119 1.52 1.59 -0.32
N LEU A 120 2.01 2.62 -1.01
CA LEU A 120 3.44 2.96 -0.94
C LEU A 120 3.71 4.03 0.13
N PRO A 121 4.73 3.84 0.99
CA PRO A 121 5.24 4.92 1.81
C PRO A 121 5.90 6.00 0.95
N TYR A 122 5.81 7.25 1.39
CA TYR A 122 6.13 8.44 0.59
C TYR A 122 7.54 8.47 0.02
N LYS A 123 8.50 7.94 0.79
CA LYS A 123 9.92 7.94 0.42
C LYS A 123 10.22 7.05 -0.79
N ILE A 124 9.35 6.07 -1.07
CA ILE A 124 9.60 5.07 -2.12
C ILE A 124 8.77 5.31 -3.39
N SER A 125 7.84 6.26 -3.38
CA SER A 125 6.93 6.51 -4.52
C SER A 125 7.68 6.85 -5.80
N SER A 126 8.63 7.79 -5.78
CA SER A 126 9.40 8.17 -6.98
C SER A 126 10.23 7.01 -7.57
N PRO A 127 11.09 6.31 -6.79
CA PRO A 127 11.84 5.19 -7.34
C PRO A 127 10.93 4.02 -7.75
N PHE A 128 9.79 3.83 -7.09
CA PHE A 128 8.81 2.82 -7.51
C PHE A 128 8.21 3.12 -8.89
N ILE A 129 7.79 4.36 -9.16
CA ILE A 129 7.28 4.74 -10.49
C ILE A 129 8.37 4.55 -11.56
N GLN A 130 9.61 4.94 -11.28
CA GLN A 130 10.74 4.69 -12.19
C GLN A 130 10.97 3.20 -12.44
N ARG A 131 10.79 2.36 -11.41
CA ARG A 131 10.89 0.91 -11.53
C ARG A 131 9.76 0.33 -12.38
N LEU A 132 8.53 0.83 -12.24
CA LEU A 132 7.41 0.46 -13.11
C LEU A 132 7.70 0.82 -14.57
N ILE A 133 8.20 2.03 -14.83
CA ILE A 133 8.63 2.45 -16.19
C ILE A 133 9.68 1.47 -16.73
N SER A 134 10.68 1.13 -15.92
CA SER A 134 11.76 0.21 -16.29
C SER A 134 11.33 -1.25 -16.46
N ALA A 135 10.23 -1.66 -15.81
CA ALA A 135 9.65 -2.99 -15.97
C ALA A 135 8.97 -3.16 -17.35
N GLY A 136 8.71 -2.05 -18.05
CA GLY A 136 8.17 -2.04 -19.41
C GLY A 136 6.71 -2.49 -19.49
N ARG A 137 6.27 -2.90 -20.68
CA ARG A 137 4.86 -3.22 -20.99
C ARG A 137 4.44 -4.64 -20.57
N GLY A 138 5.12 -5.24 -19.60
CA GLY A 138 4.87 -6.61 -19.15
C GLY A 138 3.62 -6.79 -18.30
N PHE A 139 2.94 -5.70 -17.93
CA PHE A 139 1.75 -5.67 -17.09
C PHE A 139 0.66 -4.76 -17.68
N ARG A 140 -0.59 -5.00 -17.31
CA ARG A 140 -1.77 -4.30 -17.84
C ARG A 140 -2.01 -2.96 -17.16
N ALA A 141 -1.92 -2.94 -15.83
CA ALA A 141 -2.14 -1.72 -15.04
C ALA A 141 -1.46 -1.81 -13.67
N ALA A 142 -1.31 -0.65 -13.03
CA ALA A 142 -0.90 -0.53 -11.64
C ALA A 142 -1.88 0.40 -10.94
N VAL A 143 -2.39 -0.03 -9.78
CA VAL A 143 -3.26 0.76 -8.93
C VAL A 143 -2.53 1.04 -7.63
N VAL A 144 -2.19 2.30 -7.39
CA VAL A 144 -1.29 2.69 -6.30
C VAL A 144 -1.89 3.80 -5.47
N MET A 145 -1.78 3.66 -4.15
CA MET A 145 -2.13 4.73 -3.23
C MET A 145 -0.90 5.61 -2.99
N LEU A 146 -1.05 6.90 -3.31
CA LEU A 146 0.01 7.91 -3.25
C LEU A 146 -0.47 9.14 -2.49
N GLN A 147 0.44 10.03 -2.06
CA GLN A 147 0.01 11.34 -1.55
C GLN A 147 -0.62 12.16 -2.66
N LYS A 148 -1.60 12.97 -2.30
CA LYS A 148 -2.26 13.89 -3.21
C LYS A 148 -1.26 14.79 -3.94
N GLU A 149 -0.34 15.44 -3.22
CA GLU A 149 0.66 16.33 -3.85
C GLU A 149 1.54 15.60 -4.86
N PHE A 150 1.91 14.34 -4.57
CA PHE A 150 2.71 13.52 -5.47
C PHE A 150 1.88 13.03 -6.67
N ALA A 151 0.62 12.66 -6.43
CA ALA A 151 -0.32 12.26 -7.48
C ALA A 151 -0.63 13.42 -8.42
N ASP A 152 -0.93 14.60 -7.88
CA ASP A 152 -1.15 15.84 -8.62
C ASP A 152 0.07 16.19 -9.47
N ARG A 153 1.28 16.01 -8.90
CA ARG A 153 2.54 16.16 -9.64
C ARG A 153 2.65 15.15 -10.79
N LEU A 154 2.33 13.88 -10.57
CA LEU A 154 2.38 12.86 -11.63
C LEU A 154 1.39 13.15 -12.76
N THR A 155 0.23 13.73 -12.46
CA THR A 155 -0.82 14.05 -13.43
C THR A 155 -0.75 15.47 -13.99
N ALA A 156 0.22 16.28 -13.56
CA ALA A 156 0.41 17.65 -14.03
C ALA A 156 0.69 17.69 -15.54
N LYS A 157 0.10 18.67 -16.25
CA LYS A 157 0.26 18.83 -17.70
C LYS A 157 1.42 19.79 -18.01
N PRO A 158 1.98 19.75 -19.24
CA PRO A 158 2.96 20.74 -19.67
C PRO A 158 2.42 22.17 -19.49
N GLY A 159 3.18 23.03 -18.80
CA GLY A 159 2.77 24.39 -18.44
C GLY A 159 2.29 24.56 -16.99
N ASP A 160 1.95 23.47 -16.29
CA ASP A 160 1.61 23.53 -14.88
C ASP A 160 2.86 23.73 -14.00
N LYS A 161 2.72 24.46 -12.88
CA LYS A 161 3.81 24.66 -11.90
C LYS A 161 4.34 23.35 -11.30
N LEU A 162 3.50 22.32 -11.23
CA LEU A 162 3.86 21.00 -10.71
C LEU A 162 4.47 20.08 -11.79
N TYR A 163 4.49 20.50 -13.06
CA TYR A 163 5.04 19.69 -14.13
C TYR A 163 6.55 19.50 -13.94
N CYS A 164 7.00 18.24 -13.94
CA CYS A 164 8.40 17.92 -13.75
C CYS A 164 8.82 16.75 -14.65
N ARG A 165 10.13 16.44 -14.63
CA ARG A 165 10.70 15.31 -15.38
C ARG A 165 9.98 13.99 -15.11
N LEU A 166 9.57 13.74 -13.86
CA LEU A 166 8.86 12.51 -13.51
C LEU A 166 7.46 12.47 -14.11
N SER A 167 6.74 13.59 -14.13
CA SER A 167 5.42 13.73 -14.77
C SER A 167 5.53 13.40 -16.26
N ALA A 168 6.47 14.05 -16.95
CA ALA A 168 6.72 13.84 -18.37
C ALA A 168 7.04 12.37 -18.68
N SER A 169 7.97 11.78 -17.92
CA SER A 169 8.42 10.40 -18.13
C SER A 169 7.32 9.38 -17.83
N ALA A 170 6.55 9.58 -16.77
CA ALA A 170 5.48 8.68 -16.40
C ALA A 170 4.30 8.74 -17.39
N GLN A 171 3.88 9.95 -17.80
CA GLN A 171 2.80 10.14 -18.78
C GLN A 171 3.16 9.65 -20.18
N PHE A 172 4.44 9.66 -20.54
CA PHE A 172 4.91 9.09 -21.80
C PHE A 172 4.72 7.56 -21.84
N HIS A 173 4.92 6.87 -20.71
CA HIS A 173 4.84 5.41 -20.63
C HIS A 173 3.44 4.90 -20.25
N PHE A 174 2.71 5.66 -19.44
CA PHE A 174 1.45 5.24 -18.84
C PHE A 174 0.37 6.30 -19.00
N LYS A 175 -0.87 5.84 -19.21
CA LYS A 175 -2.06 6.67 -18.98
C LYS A 175 -2.31 6.72 -17.47
N ILE A 176 -2.20 7.89 -16.88
CA ILE A 176 -2.32 8.08 -15.42
C ILE A 176 -3.65 8.78 -15.14
N GLU A 177 -4.49 8.18 -14.29
CA GLU A 177 -5.81 8.72 -13.94
C GLU A 177 -6.02 8.70 -12.42
N GLN A 178 -6.57 9.78 -11.85
CA GLN A 178 -6.92 9.81 -10.43
C GLN A 178 -8.27 9.11 -10.21
N LEU A 179 -8.25 7.96 -9.56
CA LEU A 179 -9.42 7.12 -9.33
C LEU A 179 -10.27 7.61 -8.15
N MET A 180 -9.64 8.04 -7.06
CA MET A 180 -10.34 8.60 -5.90
C MET A 180 -9.40 9.40 -5.00
N LYS A 181 -9.97 10.41 -4.33
CA LYS A 181 -9.34 11.07 -3.18
C LYS A 181 -9.73 10.31 -1.92
N VAL A 182 -8.75 9.94 -1.11
CA VAL A 182 -8.96 9.32 0.19
C VAL A 182 -8.71 10.41 1.22
N GLU A 183 -9.78 10.96 1.76
CA GLU A 183 -9.73 11.89 2.88
C GLU A 183 -9.46 11.12 4.17
N THR A 184 -8.60 11.69 5.03
CA THR A 184 -8.32 11.08 6.33
C THR A 184 -9.54 11.25 7.22
N CYS A 185 -10.36 10.21 7.38
CA CYS A 185 -11.40 10.23 8.41
C CYS A 185 -10.74 10.28 9.80
N LEU A 186 -10.87 11.43 10.44
CA LEU A 186 -10.45 11.73 11.80
C LEU A 186 -11.44 11.03 12.77
N SER A 187 -11.23 9.75 13.08
CA SER A 187 -11.99 9.11 14.17
C SER A 187 -11.08 8.38 15.14
N TYR A 188 -11.09 8.91 16.37
CA TYR A 188 -10.57 8.41 17.65
C TYR A 188 -9.09 8.68 18.03
N PHE A 189 -8.93 9.81 18.74
CA PHE A 189 -8.07 9.98 19.93
C PHE A 189 -6.54 9.82 19.78
N ARG A 190 -5.86 10.86 19.27
CA ARG A 190 -4.80 11.64 19.94
C ARG A 190 -3.93 12.44 18.95
N PRO A 191 -3.33 13.56 19.41
CA PRO A 191 -3.00 14.70 18.58
C PRO A 191 -1.64 14.56 17.87
N ILE A 192 -1.49 15.41 16.85
CA ILE A 192 -0.28 15.71 16.08
C ILE A 192 0.24 14.52 15.26
N ASN A 193 -0.06 14.51 13.96
CA ASN A 193 0.89 14.22 12.88
C ASN A 193 0.17 14.35 11.52
N TYR A 194 0.74 15.16 10.63
CA TYR A 194 0.28 15.46 9.28
C TYR A 194 -0.07 14.20 8.48
N SER A 195 -1.35 13.81 8.48
CA SER A 195 -1.88 12.87 7.49
C SER A 195 -2.15 13.64 6.21
N HIS A 196 -1.15 13.70 5.33
CA HIS A 196 -1.35 14.29 4.01
C HIS A 196 -2.47 13.53 3.28
N PRO A 197 -3.38 14.22 2.58
CA PRO A 197 -4.41 13.56 1.79
C PRO A 197 -3.76 12.58 0.81
N THR A 198 -4.38 11.42 0.59
CA THR A 198 -3.90 10.41 -0.35
C THR A 198 -4.85 10.28 -1.54
N THR A 199 -4.35 9.76 -2.64
CA THR A 199 -5.06 9.61 -3.91
C THR A 199 -4.73 8.24 -4.47
N LEU A 200 -5.78 7.54 -4.89
CA LEU A 200 -5.65 6.32 -5.64
C LEU A 200 -5.43 6.69 -7.11
N LEU A 201 -4.32 6.24 -7.66
CA LEU A 201 -3.95 6.33 -9.07
C LEU A 201 -4.07 4.95 -9.71
#